data_AF-A0A9P6HS57-F1
#
_entry.id   AF-A0A9P6HS57-F1
#
_cell.length_a   1.000
_cell.length_b   1.000
_cell.length_c   1.000
_cell.angle_alpha   90.00
_cell.angle_beta   90.00
_cell.angle_gamma   90.00
#
_symmetry.space_group_name_H-M   'P 1'
#
loop_
_entity.id
_entity.type
_entity.pdbx_description
1 polymer ?
#
loop_
_entity_poly.entity_id
_entity_poly.type
_entity_poly.pdbx_seq_one_letter_code
_entity_poly.pdbx_strand_id
1 'polypeptide(L)'
;MEIAVISGTPLGQSDSIVATAYVPNSLEFNAPNPPLHHTMASIAPSRLAALVKTRCAVFQTSYNPTSVRTGAKYLRARLRGPSMMNYYPPTLSLSSVIRQFPEMELVDAVEQQRLQDIEDRKKRGKGAPKKAKSKADSRRTSRKR
;
A
#
# COMPACT_ATOMS: atom_id res chain seq x y z
N MET A 1 28.97 5.62 6.67
CA MET A 1 30.17 4.79 6.85
C MET A 1 30.29 4.64 8.35
N GLU A 2 30.00 3.52 9.00
CA GLU A 2 30.41 2.15 8.72
C GLU A 2 29.29 1.12 8.91
N ILE A 3 29.53 -0.04 8.33
CA ILE A 3 28.76 -1.28 8.38
C ILE A 3 29.44 -2.16 9.44
N ALA A 4 28.67 -2.83 10.31
CA ALA A 4 29.17 -3.97 11.07
C ALA A 4 28.11 -5.09 11.10
N VAL A 5 28.29 -6.04 10.19
CA VAL A 5 27.75 -7.40 10.25
C VAL A 5 28.79 -8.24 10.96
N ILE A 6 28.49 -8.83 12.12
CA ILE A 6 29.23 -10.01 12.63
C ILE A 6 28.27 -10.97 13.34
N SER A 7 28.22 -12.16 12.77
CA SER A 7 27.64 -13.44 13.20
C SER A 7 28.19 -13.96 14.54
N GLY A 8 27.40 -14.73 15.28
CA GLY A 8 27.95 -15.61 16.32
C GLY A 8 26.90 -16.36 17.14
N THR A 9 26.55 -17.57 16.72
CA THR A 9 26.00 -18.60 17.62
C THR A 9 27.14 -19.26 18.38
N PRO A 10 26.97 -19.61 19.67
CA PRO A 10 27.64 -20.75 20.28
C PRO A 10 26.58 -21.83 20.57
N LEU A 11 26.52 -22.95 19.84
CA LEU A 11 27.37 -24.15 20.00
C LEU A 11 27.58 -24.54 21.46
N GLY A 12 26.99 -25.69 21.79
CA GLY A 12 26.86 -26.20 23.14
C GLY A 12 28.17 -26.59 23.78
N GLN A 13 28.13 -26.59 25.10
CA GLN A 13 29.10 -27.27 25.93
C GLN A 13 28.32 -28.07 26.97
N SER A 14 28.57 -29.37 26.91
CA SER A 14 28.13 -30.42 27.79
C SER A 14 28.73 -30.25 29.18
N ASP A 15 27.90 -30.19 30.21
CA ASP A 15 28.29 -30.58 31.56
C ASP A 15 27.33 -31.66 32.06
N SER A 16 27.86 -32.87 32.07
CA SER A 16 27.31 -34.06 32.68
C SER A 16 27.34 -33.93 34.20
N ILE A 17 26.18 -33.87 34.84
CA ILE A 17 26.04 -34.25 36.24
C ILE A 17 25.01 -35.38 36.32
N VAL A 18 25.54 -36.54 36.68
CA VAL A 18 24.85 -37.80 36.88
C VAL A 18 24.00 -37.69 38.14
N ALA A 19 22.68 -37.72 37.98
CA ALA A 19 21.74 -37.99 39.08
C ALA A 19 20.93 -39.24 38.71
N THR A 20 21.55 -40.41 38.94
CA THR A 20 20.88 -41.71 38.94
C THR A 20 19.97 -41.79 40.17
N ALA A 21 18.71 -41.41 40.04
CA ALA A 21 17.66 -41.89 40.93
C ALA A 21 16.98 -43.09 40.25
N TYR A 22 17.50 -44.27 40.56
CA TYR A 22 16.87 -45.56 40.27
C TYR A 22 15.52 -45.61 41.03
N VAL A 23 14.42 -45.45 40.31
CA VAL A 23 13.08 -45.73 40.83
C VAL A 23 12.79 -47.21 40.52
N PRO A 24 12.61 -48.08 41.54
CA PRO A 24 12.37 -49.49 41.31
C PRO A 24 11.03 -49.67 40.58
N ASN A 25 11.14 -50.19 39.35
CA ASN A 25 10.03 -50.67 38.54
C ASN A 25 9.49 -51.93 39.21
N SER A 26 8.34 -51.85 39.86
CA SER A 26 7.66 -53.00 40.44
C SER A 26 6.16 -52.77 40.38
N LEU A 27 5.48 -53.66 39.63
CA LEU A 27 4.03 -53.79 39.47
C LEU A 27 3.41 -52.91 38.38
N GLU A 28 3.66 -53.29 37.13
CA GLU A 28 2.72 -53.02 36.03
C GLU A 28 1.37 -53.69 36.36
N PHE A 29 0.47 -52.93 36.97
CA PHE A 29 -0.94 -53.27 37.02
C PHE A 29 -1.50 -53.06 35.60
N ASN A 30 -1.57 -54.15 34.83
CA ASN A 30 -2.18 -54.19 33.51
C ASN A 30 -3.69 -53.96 33.62
N ALA A 31 -4.10 -52.71 33.78
CA ALA A 31 -5.48 -52.29 33.61
C ALA A 31 -5.75 -52.09 32.12
N PRO A 32 -6.83 -52.66 31.55
CA PRO A 32 -7.20 -52.35 30.18
C PRO A 32 -7.53 -50.86 30.09
N ASN A 33 -6.76 -50.10 29.31
CA ASN A 33 -7.12 -48.74 28.94
C ASN A 33 -8.56 -48.77 28.41
N PRO A 34 -9.51 -48.00 28.99
CA PRO A 34 -10.85 -47.95 28.44
C PRO A 34 -10.75 -47.41 27.01
N PRO A 35 -11.48 -47.97 26.04
CA PRO A 35 -11.52 -47.41 24.70
C PRO A 35 -11.93 -45.94 24.81
N LEU A 36 -11.05 -45.04 24.39
CA LEU A 36 -11.40 -43.63 24.22
C LEU A 36 -12.42 -43.56 23.08
N HIS A 37 -13.68 -43.85 23.40
CA HIS A 37 -14.81 -43.39 22.63
C HIS A 37 -14.83 -41.87 22.78
N HIS A 38 -13.96 -41.17 22.04
CA HIS A 38 -14.25 -39.79 21.72
C HIS A 38 -15.55 -39.88 20.91
N THR A 39 -16.67 -39.69 21.58
CA THR A 39 -17.91 -39.39 20.91
C THR A 39 -17.73 -37.92 20.55
N MET A 40 -17.42 -37.63 19.28
CA MET A 40 -17.66 -36.26 18.82
C MET A 40 -19.15 -36.05 19.05
N ALA A 41 -19.49 -35.15 19.98
CA ALA A 41 -20.87 -34.79 20.22
C ALA A 41 -21.45 -34.38 18.86
N SER A 42 -22.41 -35.16 18.37
CA SER A 42 -23.15 -34.86 17.15
C SER A 42 -24.01 -33.63 17.42
N ILE A 43 -23.47 -32.44 17.16
CA ILE A 43 -24.17 -31.18 17.36
C ILE A 43 -25.12 -30.98 16.18
N ALA A 44 -26.40 -30.77 16.47
CA ALA A 44 -27.39 -30.49 15.44
C ALA A 44 -26.99 -29.24 14.62
N PRO A 45 -27.06 -29.29 13.27
CA PRO A 45 -26.65 -28.18 12.41
C PRO A 45 -27.45 -26.90 12.67
N SER A 46 -28.71 -27.02 13.12
CA SER A 46 -29.56 -25.91 13.53
C SER A 46 -28.97 -25.12 14.71
N ARG A 47 -28.34 -25.81 15.68
CA ARG A 47 -27.72 -25.18 16.85
C ARG A 47 -26.45 -24.41 16.46
N LEU A 48 -25.66 -24.94 15.53
CA LEU A 48 -24.51 -24.23 14.96
C LEU A 48 -24.97 -22.98 14.18
N ALA A 49 -26.04 -23.09 13.38
CA ALA A 49 -26.60 -21.96 12.66
C ALA A 49 -27.08 -20.84 13.60
N ALA A 50 -27.73 -21.19 14.71
CA ALA A 50 -28.17 -20.23 15.73
C ALA A 50 -26.98 -19.53 16.44
N LEU A 51 -25.91 -20.27 16.75
CA LEU A 51 -24.69 -19.70 17.30
C LEU A 51 -24.04 -18.71 16.31
N VAL A 52 -23.92 -19.08 15.04
CA VAL A 52 -23.37 -18.19 14.01
C VAL A 52 -24.23 -16.93 13.85
N LYS A 53 -25.56 -17.07 13.88
CA LYS A 53 -26.48 -15.93 13.82
C LYS A 53 -26.31 -14.97 15.00
N THR A 54 -26.23 -15.49 16.23
CA THR A 54 -26.03 -14.67 17.44
C THR A 54 -24.65 -14.00 17.45
N ARG A 55 -23.59 -14.71 17.06
CA ARG A 55 -22.25 -14.14 16.85
C ARG A 55 -22.29 -12.97 15.87
N CYS A 56 -22.97 -13.14 14.73
CA CYS A 56 -23.09 -12.08 13.74
C CYS A 56 -23.79 -10.83 14.30
N ALA A 57 -24.83 -11.02 15.10
CA ALA A 57 -25.53 -9.92 15.77
C ALA A 57 -24.63 -9.19 16.79
N VAL A 58 -23.89 -9.93 17.63
CA VAL A 58 -22.98 -9.35 18.64
C VAL A 58 -21.87 -8.53 18.00
N PHE A 59 -21.25 -9.03 16.92
CA PHE A 59 -20.12 -8.37 16.27
C PHE A 59 -20.51 -7.49 15.07
N GLN A 60 -21.81 -7.24 14.87
CA GLN A 60 -22.32 -6.43 13.76
C GLN A 60 -21.79 -6.90 12.39
N THR A 61 -21.65 -8.21 12.21
CA THR A 61 -21.25 -8.82 10.94
C THR A 61 -22.46 -9.37 10.20
N SER A 62 -22.37 -9.47 8.87
CA SER A 62 -23.48 -9.94 8.03
C SER A 62 -23.65 -11.47 8.14
N TYR A 63 -24.86 -11.93 8.49
CA TYR A 63 -25.23 -13.36 8.45
C TYR A 63 -25.79 -13.74 7.07
N ASN A 64 -25.17 -14.71 6.37
CA ASN A 64 -25.57 -15.18 5.04
C ASN A 64 -25.60 -16.72 4.95
N PRO A 65 -26.65 -17.39 5.45
CA PRO A 65 -26.72 -18.86 5.50
C PRO A 65 -26.89 -19.51 4.12
N THR A 66 -27.46 -18.79 3.15
CA THR A 66 -27.75 -19.27 1.80
C THR A 66 -26.63 -18.97 0.79
N SER A 67 -25.54 -18.34 1.24
CA SER A 67 -24.39 -17.98 0.41
C SER A 67 -24.74 -17.12 -0.83
N VAL A 68 -25.78 -16.30 -0.72
CA VAL A 68 -26.24 -15.42 -1.82
C VAL A 68 -25.26 -14.26 -2.03
N ARG A 69 -25.12 -13.81 -3.28
CA ARG A 69 -24.25 -12.69 -3.67
C ARG A 69 -24.90 -11.35 -3.30
N THR A 70 -24.63 -10.86 -2.09
CA THR A 70 -25.20 -9.59 -1.57
C THR A 70 -24.45 -8.32 -1.98
N GLY A 71 -23.30 -8.43 -2.66
CA GLY A 71 -22.49 -7.27 -3.06
C GLY A 71 -21.62 -6.65 -1.94
N ALA A 72 -21.66 -7.20 -0.71
CA ALA A 72 -20.87 -6.69 0.43
C ALA A 72 -19.35 -6.68 0.19
N LYS A 73 -18.84 -7.42 -0.81
CA LYS A 73 -17.44 -7.35 -1.28
C LYS A 73 -17.04 -5.93 -1.66
N TYR A 74 -17.91 -5.22 -2.38
CA TYR A 74 -17.62 -3.87 -2.88
C TYR A 74 -17.71 -2.82 -1.78
N LEU A 75 -18.63 -3.01 -0.82
CA LEU A 75 -18.78 -2.10 0.33
C LEU A 75 -17.66 -2.26 1.37
N ARG A 76 -17.11 -3.47 1.54
CA ARG A 76 -15.95 -3.71 2.40
C ARG A 76 -14.65 -3.15 1.82
N ALA A 77 -14.59 -2.92 0.52
CA ALA A 77 -13.41 -2.34 -0.11
C ALA A 77 -13.23 -0.90 0.38
N ARG A 78 -12.06 -0.59 0.94
CA ARG A 78 -11.72 0.77 1.35
C ARG A 78 -11.63 1.67 0.12
N LEU A 79 -12.22 2.86 0.21
CA LEU A 79 -12.15 3.87 -0.84
C LEU A 79 -10.69 4.27 -1.11
N ARG A 80 -10.32 4.37 -2.39
CA ARG A 80 -8.95 4.69 -2.84
C ARG A 80 -8.79 6.09 -3.45
N GLY A 81 -9.90 6.79 -3.67
CA GLY A 81 -9.92 8.13 -4.31
C GLY A 81 -8.87 9.09 -3.76
N PRO A 82 -8.79 9.34 -2.43
CA PRO A 82 -7.80 10.28 -1.88
C PRO A 82 -6.35 9.88 -2.17
N SER A 83 -6.05 8.57 -2.10
CA SER A 83 -4.71 8.06 -2.43
C SER A 83 -4.38 8.21 -3.91
N MET A 84 -5.37 8.14 -4.80
CA MET A 84 -5.17 8.30 -6.24
C MET A 84 -5.00 9.77 -6.63
N MET A 85 -5.72 10.69 -5.97
CA MET A 85 -5.58 12.14 -6.21
C MET A 85 -4.17 12.64 -5.87
N ASN A 86 -3.57 12.10 -4.80
CA ASN A 86 -2.23 12.48 -4.34
C ASN A 86 -1.10 11.75 -5.09
N TYR A 87 -1.34 11.26 -6.31
CA TYR A 87 -0.33 10.55 -7.09
C TYR A 87 0.86 11.45 -7.46
N TYR A 88 0.58 12.68 -7.89
CA TYR A 88 1.60 13.70 -8.06
C TYR A 88 1.67 14.57 -6.80
N PRO A 89 2.86 14.73 -6.18
CA PRO A 89 3.00 15.62 -5.04
C PRO A 89 2.68 17.06 -5.47
N PRO A 90 2.12 17.89 -4.56
CA PRO A 90 1.89 19.29 -4.85
C PRO A 90 3.23 19.97 -5.18
N THR A 91 3.31 20.61 -6.34
CA THR A 91 4.49 21.36 -6.77
C THR A 91 4.35 22.82 -6.37
N LEU A 92 5.42 23.39 -5.82
CA LEU A 92 5.49 24.83 -5.56
C LEU A 92 5.95 25.54 -6.83
N SER A 93 5.14 26.46 -7.35
CA SER A 93 5.53 27.29 -8.49
C SER A 93 6.21 28.57 -8.00
N LEU A 94 7.47 28.77 -8.37
CA LEU A 94 8.23 29.95 -7.93
C LEU A 94 7.55 31.26 -8.36
N SER A 95 6.91 31.26 -9.53
CA SER A 95 6.09 32.38 -10.02
C SER A 95 4.92 32.73 -9.10
N SER A 96 4.26 31.74 -8.47
CA SER A 96 3.20 32.02 -7.48
C SER A 96 3.76 32.67 -6.21
N VAL A 97 4.94 32.24 -5.76
CA VAL A 97 5.61 32.79 -4.57
C VAL A 97 6.03 34.23 -4.81
N ILE A 98 6.65 34.52 -5.97
CA ILE A 98 7.07 35.87 -6.37
C ILE A 98 5.87 36.83 -6.41
N ARG A 99 4.71 36.38 -6.91
CA ARG A 99 3.49 37.19 -6.95
C ARG A 99 2.92 37.49 -5.57
N GLN A 100 3.08 36.57 -4.63
CA GLN A 100 2.52 36.69 -3.29
C GLN A 100 3.38 37.55 -2.36
N PHE A 101 4.70 37.57 -2.60
CA PHE A 101 5.67 38.32 -1.79
C PHE A 101 6.58 39.16 -2.69
N PRO A 102 6.07 40.25 -3.28
CA PRO A 102 6.84 41.11 -4.17
C PRO A 102 8.02 41.81 -3.47
N GLU A 103 7.96 41.98 -2.15
CA GLU A 103 9.00 42.62 -1.34
C GLU A 103 10.32 41.84 -1.27
N MET A 104 10.30 40.54 -1.56
CA MET A 104 11.50 39.69 -1.50
C MET A 104 12.34 39.73 -2.78
N GLU A 105 11.92 40.48 -3.81
CA GLU A 105 12.63 40.64 -5.10
C GLU A 105 13.13 39.30 -5.70
N LEU A 106 12.35 38.23 -5.52
CA LEU A 106 12.72 36.90 -5.98
C LEU A 106 12.62 36.79 -7.51
N VAL A 107 13.58 36.07 -8.09
CA VAL A 107 13.74 35.91 -9.53
C VAL A 107 13.76 34.42 -9.89
N ASP A 108 12.97 34.03 -10.88
CA ASP A 108 13.02 32.68 -11.47
C ASP A 108 14.12 32.62 -12.55
N ALA A 109 15.27 32.06 -12.17
CA ALA A 109 16.44 31.94 -13.05
C ALA A 109 16.17 31.11 -14.31
N VAL A 110 15.32 30.07 -14.21
CA VAL A 110 14.97 29.22 -15.36
C VAL A 110 14.14 30.02 -16.35
N GLU A 111 13.18 30.79 -15.85
CA GLU A 111 12.35 31.65 -16.70
C GLU A 111 13.16 32.80 -17.32
N GLN A 112 14.09 33.41 -16.57
CA GLN A 112 14.99 34.43 -17.13
C GLN A 112 15.85 33.89 -18.26
N GLN A 113 16.45 32.71 -18.09
CA GLN A 113 17.22 32.06 -19.15
C GLN A 113 16.35 31.80 -20.39
N ARG A 114 15.12 31.30 -20.18
CA ARG A 114 14.16 31.06 -21.28
C ARG A 114 13.87 32.34 -22.08
N LEU A 115 13.75 33.49 -21.40
CA LEU A 115 13.53 34.78 -22.04
C LEU A 115 14.75 35.26 -22.82
N GLN A 116 15.95 35.15 -22.24
CA GLN A 116 17.21 35.49 -22.92
C GLN A 116 17.41 34.64 -24.19
N ASP A 117 17.19 33.33 -24.11
CA ASP A 117 17.27 32.42 -25.26
C ASP A 117 16.30 32.81 -26.38
N ILE A 118 15.12 33.30 -26.03
CA ILE A 118 14.13 33.79 -26.99
C ILE A 118 14.62 35.07 -27.65
N GLU A 119 15.17 36.01 -26.90
CA GLU A 119 15.72 37.26 -27.42
C GLU A 119 16.88 37.01 -28.37
N ASP A 120 17.83 36.15 -28.00
CA ASP A 120 18.97 35.82 -28.84
C ASP A 120 18.55 35.09 -30.12
N ARG A 121 17.56 34.21 -30.02
CA ARG A 121 16.99 33.54 -31.19
C ARG A 121 16.29 34.54 -32.12
N LYS A 122 15.60 35.55 -31.57
CA LYS A 122 14.98 36.64 -32.35
C LYS A 122 16.05 37.51 -33.03
N LYS A 123 17.13 37.89 -32.32
CA LYS A 123 18.26 38.66 -32.89
C LYS A 123 18.87 37.98 -34.12
N ARG A 124 18.98 36.64 -34.09
CA ARG A 124 19.50 35.84 -35.21
C ARG A 124 18.48 35.57 -36.34
N GLY A 125 17.26 36.10 -36.24
CA GLY A 125 16.17 35.80 -37.19
C GLY A 125 15.68 34.35 -37.15
N LYS A 126 16.03 33.59 -36.10
CA LYS A 126 15.60 32.19 -35.89
C LYS A 126 14.40 32.10 -34.94
N GLY A 127 13.81 33.23 -34.57
CA GLY A 127 12.66 33.29 -33.68
C GLY A 127 11.47 32.52 -34.24
N ALA A 128 10.64 31.99 -33.34
CA ALA A 128 9.43 31.29 -33.77
C ALA A 128 8.56 32.24 -34.63
N PRO A 129 8.06 31.79 -35.79
CA PRO A 129 7.19 32.60 -36.62
C PRO A 129 5.89 32.95 -35.89
N LYS A 130 5.28 34.08 -36.25
CA LYS A 130 3.95 34.47 -35.74
C LYS A 130 2.95 33.32 -35.97
N LYS A 131 2.31 32.87 -34.89
CA LYS A 131 1.24 31.87 -34.95
C LYS A 131 0.04 32.44 -35.73
N ALA A 132 -0.39 31.75 -36.77
CA ALA A 132 -1.61 32.10 -37.51
C ALA A 132 -2.84 31.91 -36.61
N LYS A 133 -3.68 32.95 -36.50
CA LYS A 133 -4.94 32.89 -35.72
C LYS A 133 -6.14 32.54 -36.61
N SER A 134 -6.04 32.83 -37.91
CA SER A 134 -7.07 32.56 -38.91
C SER A 134 -6.55 31.64 -40.02
N LYS A 135 -7.46 31.05 -40.81
CA LYS A 135 -7.11 30.22 -41.98
C LYS A 135 -6.44 31.03 -43.10
N ALA A 136 -6.76 32.33 -43.18
CA ALA A 136 -6.16 33.27 -44.12
C ALA A 136 -4.69 33.59 -43.75
N ASP A 137 -4.37 33.67 -42.45
CA ASP A 137 -2.99 33.91 -41.96
C ASP A 137 -2.06 32.68 -42.09
N SER A 138 -2.59 31.53 -42.49
CA SER A 138 -1.80 30.30 -42.53
C SER A 138 -0.88 30.27 -43.75
N ARG A 139 0.43 30.24 -43.50
CA ARG A 139 1.44 30.05 -44.56
C ARG A 139 1.33 28.72 -45.30
N ARG A 140 0.61 27.74 -44.72
CA ARG A 140 0.41 26.42 -45.33
C ARG A 140 -0.69 26.46 -46.39
N THR A 141 -1.75 27.24 -46.15
CA THR A 141 -2.82 27.42 -47.14
C THR A 141 -2.35 28.28 -48.30
N SER A 142 -1.51 29.30 -48.04
CA SER A 142 -0.92 30.12 -49.11
C SER A 142 0.08 29.38 -50.01
N ARG A 143 0.70 28.30 -49.53
CA ARG A 143 1.69 27.50 -50.28
C ARG A 143 1.06 26.39 -51.13
N LYS A 144 -0.22 26.07 -50.92
CA LYS A 144 -0.96 25.10 -51.73
C LYS A 144 -1.51 25.82 -52.98
N ARG A 145 -0.66 26.04 -53.96
CA ARG A 145 -1.00 26.47 -55.32
C ARG A 145 -0.29 25.58 -56.32
#